data_AF-A0A812CII8-F1
#
_entry.id   AF-A0A812CII8-F1
#
_cell.length_a   1.000
_cell.length_b   1.000
_cell.length_c   1.000
_cell.angle_alpha   90.00
_cell.angle_beta   90.00
_cell.angle_gamma   90.00
#
_symmetry.space_group_name_H-M   'P 1'
#
loop_
_entity.id
_entity.type
_entity.pdbx_description
1 polymer ?
#
loop_
_entity_poly.entity_id
_entity_poly.type
_entity_poly.pdbx_seq_one_letter_code
_entity_poly.pdbx_strand_id
1 'polypeptide(L)'
;MMSLFLFQWAPDRKGLFSGFIVAGFGGGSFIFNYIQTSYLNPHNKVARVEVNGNKYFDQEDILQRVPTLFLILGGTYFIMQFIGCMLLFQPPSTTPSTQEEDCRAMIESEVNEDGQAKTDVNVIAKTPSTPSTPIPPENILDPPIEVHPVQIIKTRAFWTLAVIFLFNGLGVIIVSAMFKAYGQTFIKDDYFLTLVASVSALFNASGRLLWGYIGDKYSFKLGMSLLSGLFCILVLLLTVTSIAGKYFFLIWICLIFLTFSGNYSLFPYAIAQTFGLRYYSINYGLLFTTQAVSGLVGAIITTLLYDTMGWSGLFFLVSGMTFISMLLAFSFNAKKPDGSDI
;
A
#
# COMPACT_ATOMS: atom_id res chain seq x y z
N MET A 1 -4.02 -0.39 12.03
CA MET A 1 -3.86 0.50 13.20
C MET A 1 -3.72 1.96 12.79
N MET A 2 -2.78 2.33 11.91
CA MET A 2 -2.61 3.73 11.46
C MET A 2 -3.81 4.29 10.67
N SER A 3 -4.50 3.46 9.89
CA SER A 3 -5.68 3.88 9.11
C SER A 3 -6.88 4.29 9.98
N LEU A 4 -7.13 3.58 11.10
CA LEU A 4 -8.19 3.92 12.05
C LEU A 4 -7.89 5.20 12.83
N PHE A 5 -6.62 5.42 13.16
CA PHE A 5 -6.16 6.64 13.84
C PHE A 5 -6.34 7.89 12.95
N LEU A 6 -6.10 7.73 11.64
CA LEU A 6 -6.31 8.78 10.64
C LEU A 6 -7.78 9.16 10.46
N PHE A 7 -8.68 8.18 10.58
CA PHE A 7 -10.13 8.43 10.47
C PHE A 7 -10.67 9.29 11.61
N GLN A 8 -9.98 9.34 12.75
CA GLN A 8 -10.35 10.18 13.90
C GLN A 8 -9.79 11.61 13.78
N TRP A 9 -8.60 11.79 13.20
CA TRP A 9 -7.95 13.11 13.08
C TRP A 9 -8.46 13.97 11.91
N ALA A 10 -8.85 13.36 10.78
CA ALA A 10 -9.26 14.09 9.59
C ALA A 10 -10.43 13.40 8.86
N PRO A 11 -11.65 13.42 9.44
CA PRO A 11 -12.81 12.73 8.88
C PRO A 11 -13.19 13.22 7.48
N ASP A 12 -12.96 14.50 7.15
CA ASP A 12 -13.37 15.09 5.87
C ASP A 12 -12.33 14.97 4.74
N ARG A 13 -11.08 14.59 5.06
CA ARG A 13 -9.98 14.50 4.07
C ARG A 13 -9.09 13.26 4.26
N LYS A 14 -9.74 12.11 4.56
CA LYS A 14 -9.10 10.82 4.89
C LYS A 14 -8.04 10.38 3.88
N GLY A 15 -8.35 10.47 2.58
CA GLY A 15 -7.46 10.05 1.50
C GLY A 15 -6.20 10.92 1.36
N LEU A 16 -6.33 12.24 1.53
CA LEU A 16 -5.21 13.19 1.41
C LEU A 16 -4.19 13.01 2.54
N PHE A 17 -4.66 12.90 3.78
CA PHE A 17 -3.79 12.68 4.95
C PHE A 17 -3.12 11.30 4.93
N SER A 18 -3.88 10.26 4.57
CA SER A 18 -3.32 8.92 4.33
C SER A 18 -2.23 8.97 3.24
N GLY A 19 -2.52 9.65 2.13
CA GLY A 19 -1.57 9.86 1.03
C GLY A 19 -0.27 10.54 1.45
N PHE A 20 -0.32 11.62 2.24
CA PHE A 20 0.88 12.31 2.74
C PHE A 20 1.76 11.42 3.64
N ILE A 21 1.16 10.66 4.56
CA ILE A 21 1.91 9.76 5.45
C ILE A 21 2.53 8.63 4.64
N VAL A 22 1.76 8.07 3.73
CA VAL A 22 2.19 6.97 2.86
C VAL A 22 3.25 7.43 1.85
N ALA A 23 3.24 8.70 1.42
CA ALA A 23 4.27 9.30 0.59
C ALA A 23 5.62 9.37 1.32
N GLY A 24 5.64 9.44 2.67
CA GLY A 24 6.87 9.38 3.46
C GLY A 24 7.70 8.12 3.22
N PHE A 25 7.07 6.97 2.94
CA PHE A 25 7.77 5.74 2.58
C PHE A 25 8.57 5.87 1.27
N GLY A 26 8.01 6.53 0.25
CA GLY A 26 8.70 6.74 -1.02
C GLY A 26 9.69 7.91 -0.97
N GLY A 27 9.31 9.01 -0.32
CA GLY A 27 10.14 10.21 -0.16
C GLY A 27 11.39 9.97 0.68
N GLY A 28 11.32 9.13 1.72
CA GLY A 28 12.49 8.75 2.49
C GLY A 28 13.54 8.05 1.62
N SER A 29 13.13 7.08 0.80
CA SER A 29 14.03 6.36 -0.11
C SER A 29 14.70 7.30 -1.12
N PHE A 30 13.98 8.30 -1.65
CA PHE A 30 14.55 9.30 -2.54
C PHE A 30 15.77 10.03 -1.94
N ILE A 31 15.74 10.37 -0.65
CA ILE A 31 16.83 11.07 0.04
C ILE A 31 17.91 10.08 0.49
N PHE A 32 17.50 9.01 1.17
CA PHE A 32 18.44 8.09 1.83
C PHE A 32 19.27 7.28 0.83
N ASN A 33 18.76 6.97 -0.36
CA ASN A 33 19.54 6.28 -1.38
C ASN A 33 20.80 7.07 -1.76
N TYR A 34 20.68 8.40 -1.92
CA TYR A 34 21.84 9.26 -2.20
C TYR A 34 22.82 9.34 -1.05
N ILE A 35 22.31 9.49 0.18
CA ILE A 35 23.17 9.55 1.37
C ILE A 35 23.97 8.25 1.50
N GLN A 36 23.29 7.10 1.36
CA GLN A 36 23.92 5.78 1.44
C GLN A 36 24.99 5.61 0.37
N THR A 37 24.69 5.86 -0.91
CA THR A 37 25.66 5.69 -1.99
C THR A 37 26.79 6.70 -1.91
N SER A 38 26.53 7.97 -1.55
CA SER A 38 27.58 8.99 -1.43
C SER A 38 28.55 8.68 -0.28
N TYR A 39 28.04 8.13 0.82
CA TYR A 39 28.86 7.65 1.92
C TYR A 39 29.67 6.40 1.52
N LEU A 40 29.01 5.42 0.92
CA LEU A 40 29.60 4.11 0.61
C LEU A 40 30.58 4.17 -0.56
N ASN A 41 30.26 4.93 -1.60
CA ASN A 41 31.00 4.99 -2.87
C ASN A 41 31.17 6.44 -3.38
N PRO A 42 31.88 7.31 -2.62
CA PRO A 42 31.98 8.76 -2.91
C PRO A 42 32.66 9.08 -4.26
N HIS A 43 33.44 8.14 -4.79
CA HIS A 43 34.19 8.29 -6.02
C HIS A 43 33.54 7.56 -7.20
N ASN A 44 32.27 7.13 -7.05
CA ASN A 44 31.50 6.42 -8.08
C ASN A 44 32.27 5.27 -8.74
N LYS A 45 32.96 4.47 -7.93
CA LYS A 45 33.67 3.27 -8.38
C LYS A 45 32.69 2.28 -8.99
N VAL A 46 33.19 1.44 -9.89
CA VAL A 46 32.42 0.41 -10.58
C VAL A 46 32.66 -0.94 -9.91
N ALA A 47 31.62 -1.77 -9.81
CA ALA A 47 31.75 -3.17 -9.39
C ALA A 47 32.58 -3.97 -10.40
N ARG A 48 33.65 -4.63 -9.94
CA ARG A 48 34.67 -5.26 -10.81
C ARG A 48 34.62 -6.77 -10.80
N VAL A 49 34.26 -7.38 -9.68
CA VAL A 49 34.26 -8.83 -9.52
C VAL A 49 32.92 -9.37 -9.98
N GLU A 50 32.96 -10.39 -10.84
CA GLU A 50 31.77 -11.07 -11.32
C GLU A 50 31.72 -12.47 -10.70
N VAL A 51 30.65 -12.76 -9.96
CA VAL A 51 30.36 -14.08 -9.41
C VAL A 51 28.98 -14.49 -9.90
N ASN A 52 28.92 -15.58 -10.67
CA ASN A 52 27.69 -16.12 -11.26
C ASN A 52 26.89 -15.14 -12.14
N GLY A 53 27.52 -14.13 -12.75
CA GLY A 53 26.84 -13.12 -13.57
C GLY A 53 26.37 -11.87 -12.81
N ASN A 54 26.58 -11.84 -11.49
CA ASN A 54 26.36 -10.68 -10.63
C ASN A 54 27.69 -9.94 -10.42
N LYS A 55 27.65 -8.60 -10.47
CA LYS A 55 28.83 -7.77 -10.18
C LYS A 55 28.85 -7.32 -8.73
N TYR A 56 30.02 -7.42 -8.11
CA TYR A 56 30.27 -7.05 -6.72
C TYR A 56 31.41 -6.03 -6.61
N PHE A 57 31.37 -5.25 -5.54
CA PHE A 57 32.44 -4.35 -5.14
C PHE A 57 33.45 -5.13 -4.28
N ASP A 58 34.71 -5.10 -4.69
CA ASP A 58 35.85 -5.74 -4.02
C ASP A 58 36.83 -4.72 -3.42
N GLN A 59 36.59 -3.43 -3.65
CA GLN A 59 37.48 -2.38 -3.20
C GLN A 59 37.39 -2.20 -1.68
N GLU A 60 38.53 -2.31 -1.02
CA GLU A 60 38.62 -2.32 0.44
C GLU A 60 38.01 -1.07 1.10
N ASP A 61 38.15 0.10 0.45
CA ASP A 61 37.59 1.36 0.95
C ASP A 61 36.05 1.40 0.95
N ILE A 62 35.39 0.64 0.07
CA ILE A 62 33.94 0.47 0.05
C ILE A 62 33.54 -0.53 1.13
N LEU A 63 34.23 -1.68 1.18
CA LEU A 63 33.93 -2.76 2.12
C LEU A 63 34.07 -2.31 3.59
N GLN A 64 35.09 -1.54 3.92
CA GLN A 64 35.31 -1.01 5.27
C GLN A 64 34.23 -0.02 5.72
N ARG A 65 33.51 0.63 4.79
CA ARG A 65 32.42 1.57 5.10
C ARG A 65 31.08 0.87 5.36
N VAL A 66 30.90 -0.36 4.89
CA VAL A 66 29.63 -1.10 5.03
C VAL A 66 29.20 -1.25 6.49
N PRO A 67 30.05 -1.72 7.45
CA PRO A 67 29.63 -1.84 8.84
C PRO A 67 29.25 -0.50 9.47
N THR A 68 30.03 0.55 9.22
CA THR A 68 29.75 1.90 9.75
C THR A 68 28.48 2.48 9.16
N LEU A 69 28.16 2.21 7.89
CA LEU A 69 26.90 2.61 7.28
C LEU A 69 25.70 1.99 8.01
N PHE A 70 25.76 0.71 8.39
CA PHE A 70 24.71 0.08 9.19
C PHE A 70 24.52 0.76 10.56
N LEU A 71 25.61 1.17 11.22
CA LEU A 71 25.54 1.92 12.48
C LEU A 71 24.93 3.31 12.29
N ILE A 72 25.30 4.03 11.23
CA ILE A 72 24.73 5.35 10.90
C ILE A 72 23.23 5.23 10.62
N LEU A 73 22.82 4.25 9.80
CA LEU A 73 21.41 4.00 9.51
C LEU A 73 20.65 3.60 10.78
N GLY A 74 21.21 2.71 11.60
CA GLY A 74 20.62 2.29 12.88
C GLY A 74 20.43 3.47 13.84
N GLY A 75 21.44 4.32 14.00
CA GLY A 75 21.34 5.53 14.83
C GLY A 75 20.32 6.54 14.28
N THR A 76 20.29 6.73 12.95
CA THR A 76 19.31 7.62 12.30
C THR A 76 17.88 7.12 12.50
N TYR A 77 17.63 5.82 12.27
CA TYR A 77 16.31 5.23 12.51
C TYR A 77 15.92 5.26 13.98
N PHE A 78 16.86 5.05 14.91
CA PHE A 78 16.60 5.19 16.34
C PHE A 78 16.14 6.60 16.70
N ILE A 79 16.86 7.63 16.22
CA ILE A 79 16.51 9.04 16.48
C ILE A 79 15.14 9.38 15.87
N MET A 80 14.92 9.00 14.61
CA MET A 80 13.64 9.24 13.92
C MET A 80 12.47 8.56 14.64
N GLN A 81 12.66 7.30 15.07
CA GLN A 81 11.63 6.56 15.79
C GLN A 81 11.40 7.13 17.19
N PHE A 82 12.46 7.54 17.89
CA PHE A 82 12.38 8.17 19.20
C PHE A 82 11.57 9.47 19.14
N ILE A 83 11.90 10.36 18.19
CA ILE A 83 11.14 11.59 17.95
C ILE A 83 9.70 11.26 17.55
N GLY A 84 9.49 10.28 16.66
CA GLY A 84 8.17 9.83 16.25
C GLY A 84 7.32 9.36 17.44
N CYS A 85 7.90 8.59 18.35
CA CYS A 85 7.23 8.16 19.58
C CYS A 85 6.89 9.32 20.51
N MET A 86 7.75 10.32 20.63
CA MET A 86 7.47 11.53 21.42
C MET A 86 6.36 12.41 20.81
N LEU A 87 6.15 12.32 19.49
CA LEU A 87 5.13 13.09 18.76
C LEU A 87 3.80 12.33 18.57
N LEU A 88 3.71 11.07 19.00
CA LEU A 88 2.47 10.30 18.92
C LEU A 88 1.51 10.74 20.03
N PHE A 89 0.50 11.52 19.67
CA PHE A 89 -0.58 11.92 20.57
C PHE A 89 -1.89 11.26 20.13
N GLN A 90 -2.66 10.77 21.10
CA GLN A 90 -4.00 10.26 20.83
C GLN A 90 -4.88 11.39 20.25
N PRO A 91 -5.72 11.11 19.23
CA PRO A 91 -6.72 12.07 18.81
C PRO A 91 -7.58 12.45 20.02
N PRO A 92 -8.00 13.72 20.14
CA PRO A 92 -8.98 14.08 21.14
C PRO A 92 -10.18 13.14 20.95
N SER A 93 -10.57 12.46 22.02
CA SER A 93 -11.80 11.67 22.01
C SER A 93 -12.92 12.60 21.59
N THR A 94 -13.57 12.32 20.46
CA THR A 94 -14.89 12.86 20.19
C THR A 94 -15.78 12.29 21.29
N THR A 95 -15.86 12.99 22.42
CA THR A 95 -16.84 12.71 23.44
C THR A 95 -18.20 12.85 22.75
N PRO A 96 -19.15 11.93 22.95
CA PRO A 96 -20.56 12.16 22.63
C PRO A 96 -21.16 13.38 23.35
N SER A 97 -20.37 14.09 24.15
CA SER A 97 -20.83 15.15 25.02
C SER A 97 -21.25 16.41 24.26
N THR A 98 -20.77 16.73 23.06
CA THR A 98 -21.25 17.97 22.41
C THR A 98 -22.69 17.87 21.92
N GLN A 99 -23.20 16.69 21.55
CA GLN A 99 -24.63 16.52 21.23
C GLN A 99 -25.48 16.28 22.48
N GLU A 100 -24.98 15.57 23.49
CA GLU A 100 -25.71 15.35 24.74
C GLU A 100 -25.70 16.57 25.67
N GLU A 101 -24.64 17.39 25.68
CA GLU A 101 -24.55 18.67 26.40
C GLU A 101 -25.34 19.76 25.68
N ASP A 102 -25.37 19.81 24.35
CA ASP A 102 -26.26 20.75 23.63
C ASP A 102 -27.74 20.35 23.81
N CYS A 103 -28.07 19.06 23.74
CA CYS A 103 -29.42 18.57 24.02
C CYS A 103 -29.82 18.76 25.50
N ARG A 104 -28.90 18.55 26.46
CA ARG A 104 -29.15 18.82 27.88
C ARG A 104 -29.27 20.31 28.17
N ALA A 105 -28.45 21.16 27.57
CA ALA A 105 -28.53 22.61 27.74
C ALA A 105 -29.81 23.18 27.12
N MET A 106 -30.30 22.61 26.02
CA MET A 106 -31.62 22.94 25.47
C MET A 106 -32.76 22.51 26.40
N ILE A 107 -32.69 21.31 26.98
CA ILE A 107 -33.73 20.79 27.91
C ILE A 107 -33.70 21.52 29.26
N GLU A 108 -32.54 21.87 29.81
CA GLU A 108 -32.39 22.62 31.04
C GLU A 108 -32.84 24.09 30.90
N SER A 109 -32.81 24.65 29.69
CA SER A 109 -33.36 25.98 29.42
C SER A 109 -34.91 26.06 29.41
N GLU A 110 -35.59 24.91 29.40
CA GLU A 110 -37.05 24.81 29.37
C GLU A 110 -37.69 24.47 30.74
N VAL A 111 -36.89 24.29 31.80
CA VAL A 111 -37.38 23.93 33.14
C VAL A 111 -37.04 25.06 34.14
N ASN A 112 -38.04 25.63 34.80
CA ASN A 112 -37.84 26.61 35.88
C ASN A 112 -37.51 25.89 37.22
N GLU A 113 -36.90 26.62 38.17
CA GLU A 113 -36.35 26.15 39.47
C GLU A 113 -37.31 25.37 40.39
N ASP A 114 -38.61 25.31 40.11
CA ASP A 114 -39.61 24.58 40.91
C ASP A 114 -40.06 23.23 40.29
N GLY A 115 -39.40 22.75 39.23
CA GLY A 115 -39.57 21.37 38.75
C GLY A 115 -40.89 21.06 38.03
N GLN A 116 -41.57 22.05 37.44
CA GLN A 116 -42.75 21.85 36.59
C GLN A 116 -42.53 22.38 35.16
N ALA A 117 -43.04 21.62 34.18
CA ALA A 117 -43.02 21.99 32.77
C ALA A 117 -43.99 23.15 32.49
N LYS A 118 -43.52 24.19 31.78
CA LYS A 118 -44.36 25.30 31.33
C LYS A 118 -45.42 24.77 30.35
N THR A 119 -46.66 24.74 30.79
CA THR A 119 -47.84 24.52 29.95
C THR A 119 -48.55 25.87 29.86
N ASP A 120 -48.77 26.38 28.63
CA ASP A 120 -49.76 27.41 28.19
C ASP A 120 -49.16 28.21 27.01
N VAL A 121 -49.78 28.48 25.84
CA VAL A 121 -51.15 28.35 25.32
C VAL A 121 -51.11 28.41 23.77
N ASN A 122 -52.02 27.63 23.16
CA ASN A 122 -52.53 27.61 21.77
C ASN A 122 -52.19 28.75 20.78
N VAL A 123 -51.70 28.34 19.60
CA VAL A 123 -52.03 28.99 18.31
C VAL A 123 -52.64 27.94 17.35
N ILE A 124 -53.98 27.93 17.34
CA ILE A 124 -54.93 27.61 16.26
C ILE A 124 -54.50 26.58 15.19
N ALA A 125 -55.15 25.43 15.26
CA ALA A 125 -55.25 24.45 14.18
C ALA A 125 -55.98 25.02 12.94
N LYS A 126 -55.30 24.97 11.79
CA LYS A 126 -55.94 24.75 10.47
C LYS A 126 -55.12 23.71 9.73
N THR A 127 -55.70 22.53 9.58
CA THR A 127 -55.21 21.47 8.70
C THR A 127 -55.32 21.92 7.25
N PRO A 128 -54.28 21.74 6.42
CA PRO A 128 -54.44 21.24 5.07
C PRO A 128 -54.10 19.75 5.11
N SER A 129 -55.10 18.92 4.79
CA SER A 129 -54.92 17.52 4.43
C SER A 129 -53.82 17.40 3.37
N THR A 130 -52.62 17.04 3.81
CA THR A 130 -51.54 16.64 2.91
C THR A 130 -51.65 15.11 2.78
N PRO A 131 -51.67 14.54 1.56
CA PRO A 131 -51.82 13.10 1.42
C PRO A 131 -50.71 12.41 2.19
N SER A 132 -51.06 11.39 2.98
CA SER A 132 -50.11 10.43 3.52
C SER A 132 -49.44 9.73 2.34
N THR A 133 -48.35 10.31 1.83
CA THR A 133 -47.40 9.56 1.02
C THR A 133 -46.90 8.43 1.90
N PRO A 134 -47.06 7.16 1.49
CA PRO A 134 -46.35 6.08 2.15
C PRO A 134 -44.87 6.46 2.12
N ILE A 135 -44.25 6.58 3.28
CA ILE A 135 -42.79 6.58 3.36
C ILE A 135 -42.39 5.29 2.63
N PRO A 136 -41.66 5.37 1.49
CA PRO A 136 -41.18 4.16 0.83
C PRO A 136 -40.42 3.37 1.88
N PRO A 137 -40.51 2.04 1.94
CA PRO A 137 -39.67 1.27 2.85
C PRO A 137 -38.24 1.77 2.61
N GLU A 138 -37.67 2.39 3.64
CA GLU A 138 -36.26 2.72 3.66
C GLU A 138 -35.58 1.42 3.29
N ASN A 139 -34.91 1.40 2.13
CA ASN A 139 -34.13 0.24 1.73
C ASN A 139 -33.19 -0.01 2.91
N ILE A 140 -33.53 -1.02 3.72
CA ILE A 140 -32.66 -1.57 4.73
C ILE A 140 -31.49 -2.08 3.90
N LEU A 141 -30.50 -1.22 3.70
CA LEU A 141 -29.20 -1.60 3.16
C LEU A 141 -28.81 -2.81 3.99
N ASP A 142 -28.61 -3.94 3.33
CA ASP A 142 -28.17 -5.17 3.96
C ASP A 142 -27.09 -4.83 5.00
N PRO A 143 -27.14 -5.43 6.21
CA PRO A 143 -26.17 -5.11 7.25
C PRO A 143 -24.76 -5.20 6.65
N PRO A 144 -23.86 -4.23 6.95
CA PRO A 144 -22.52 -4.23 6.36
C PRO A 144 -21.88 -5.60 6.57
N ILE A 145 -21.38 -6.19 5.49
CA ILE A 145 -20.76 -7.53 5.51
C ILE A 145 -19.61 -7.49 6.51
N GLU A 146 -19.81 -7.99 7.72
CA GLU A 146 -18.81 -7.99 8.79
C GLU A 146 -18.35 -9.41 9.08
N VAL A 147 -17.23 -9.82 8.48
CA VAL A 147 -16.72 -11.19 8.63
C VAL A 147 -15.62 -11.25 9.70
N HIS A 148 -15.80 -12.15 10.66
CA HIS A 148 -14.84 -12.36 11.74
C HIS A 148 -13.50 -12.95 11.22
N PRO A 149 -12.33 -12.58 11.76
CA PRO A 149 -11.02 -13.02 11.24
C PRO A 149 -10.81 -14.53 11.08
N VAL A 150 -11.37 -15.35 11.96
CA VAL A 150 -11.26 -16.82 11.84
C VAL A 150 -12.10 -17.35 10.67
N GLN A 151 -13.17 -16.64 10.30
CA GLN A 151 -14.07 -17.04 9.23
C GLN A 151 -13.49 -16.71 7.85
N ILE A 152 -12.77 -15.59 7.69
CA ILE A 152 -12.20 -15.23 6.37
C ILE A 152 -11.25 -16.31 5.84
N ILE A 153 -10.47 -16.96 6.73
CA ILE A 153 -9.48 -17.99 6.36
C ILE A 153 -10.17 -19.24 5.77
N LYS A 154 -11.46 -19.46 6.08
CA LYS A 154 -12.25 -20.57 5.52
C LYS A 154 -12.85 -20.23 4.16
N THR A 155 -12.78 -18.97 3.71
CA THR A 155 -13.39 -18.53 2.45
C THR A 155 -12.45 -18.73 1.27
N ARG A 156 -13.03 -19.07 0.10
CA ARG A 156 -12.27 -19.12 -1.16
C ARG A 156 -11.72 -17.75 -1.56
N ALA A 157 -12.48 -16.68 -1.32
CA ALA A 157 -12.09 -15.31 -1.64
C ALA A 157 -10.78 -14.91 -0.94
N PHE A 158 -10.61 -15.26 0.34
CA PHE A 158 -9.38 -14.98 1.07
C PHE A 158 -8.17 -15.69 0.44
N TRP A 159 -8.29 -16.98 0.12
CA TRP A 159 -7.18 -17.73 -0.49
C TRP A 159 -6.87 -17.26 -1.91
N THR A 160 -7.86 -16.86 -2.70
CA THR A 160 -7.61 -16.23 -4.01
C THR A 160 -6.81 -14.93 -3.84
N LEU A 161 -7.22 -14.04 -2.93
CA LEU A 161 -6.49 -12.81 -2.63
C LEU A 161 -5.08 -13.11 -2.09
N ALA A 162 -4.93 -14.13 -1.23
CA ALA A 162 -3.65 -14.54 -0.66
C ALA A 162 -2.67 -15.04 -1.72
N VAL A 163 -3.13 -15.85 -2.68
CA VAL A 163 -2.26 -16.35 -3.77
C VAL A 163 -1.86 -15.24 -4.72
N ILE A 164 -2.80 -14.35 -5.09
CA ILE A 164 -2.48 -13.16 -5.90
C ILE A 164 -1.43 -12.32 -5.16
N PHE A 165 -1.61 -12.08 -3.85
CA PHE A 165 -0.67 -11.26 -3.10
C PHE A 165 0.70 -11.92 -2.94
N LEU A 166 0.74 -13.23 -2.75
CA LEU A 166 1.97 -14.02 -2.67
C LEU A 166 2.79 -13.92 -3.96
N PHE A 167 2.18 -14.15 -5.12
CA PHE A 167 2.88 -14.16 -6.40
C PHE A 167 3.29 -12.77 -6.88
N ASN A 168 2.42 -11.77 -6.74
CA ASN A 168 2.82 -10.38 -6.98
C ASN A 168 3.90 -9.93 -5.98
N GLY A 169 3.76 -10.31 -4.69
CA GLY A 169 4.74 -10.03 -3.64
C GLY A 169 6.11 -10.64 -3.94
N LEU A 170 6.16 -11.88 -4.45
CA LEU A 170 7.38 -12.53 -4.90
C LEU A 170 8.06 -11.74 -6.02
N GLY A 171 7.28 -11.32 -7.03
CA GLY A 171 7.81 -10.49 -8.11
C GLY A 171 8.35 -9.15 -7.62
N VAL A 172 7.62 -8.48 -6.71
CA VAL A 172 8.06 -7.22 -6.09
C VAL A 172 9.39 -7.42 -5.35
N ILE A 173 9.51 -8.46 -4.53
CA ILE A 173 10.70 -8.71 -3.71
C ILE A 173 11.91 -9.04 -4.58
N ILE A 174 11.77 -9.97 -5.52
CA ILE A 174 12.87 -10.36 -6.41
C ILE A 174 13.36 -9.17 -7.22
N VAL A 175 12.45 -8.42 -7.86
CA VAL A 175 12.83 -7.31 -8.73
C VAL A 175 13.37 -6.13 -7.91
N SER A 176 12.77 -5.79 -6.75
CA SER A 176 13.27 -4.70 -5.89
C SER A 176 14.67 -4.99 -5.33
N ALA A 177 14.97 -6.25 -5.00
CA ALA A 177 16.29 -6.63 -4.50
C ALA A 177 17.35 -6.62 -5.62
N MET A 178 16.98 -7.04 -6.84
CA MET A 178 17.96 -7.38 -7.87
C MET A 178 18.08 -6.38 -9.03
N PHE A 179 17.17 -5.41 -9.18
CA PHE A 179 17.23 -4.49 -10.34
C PHE A 179 18.55 -3.73 -10.43
N LYS A 180 19.12 -3.32 -9.29
CA LYS A 180 20.41 -2.61 -9.26
C LYS A 180 21.55 -3.53 -9.74
N ALA A 181 21.60 -4.76 -9.24
CA ALA A 181 22.59 -5.77 -9.65
C ALA A 181 22.49 -6.07 -11.16
N TYR A 182 21.26 -6.22 -11.68
CA TYR A 182 21.03 -6.36 -13.12
C TYR A 182 21.53 -5.13 -13.90
N GLY A 183 21.20 -3.91 -13.44
CA GLY A 183 21.66 -2.67 -14.06
C GLY A 183 23.18 -2.54 -14.12
N GLN A 184 23.92 -3.03 -13.10
CA GLN A 184 25.39 -3.02 -13.07
C GLN A 184 26.03 -3.87 -14.17
N THR A 185 25.31 -4.84 -14.74
CA THR A 185 25.84 -5.68 -15.83
C THR A 185 26.20 -4.84 -17.06
N PHE A 186 25.42 -3.80 -17.37
CA PHE A 186 25.62 -2.92 -18.54
C PHE A 186 25.81 -1.43 -18.21
N ILE A 187 25.48 -0.97 -17.00
CA ILE A 187 25.65 0.44 -16.56
C ILE A 187 26.85 0.54 -15.61
N LYS A 188 27.89 1.28 -16.03
CA LYS A 188 29.11 1.53 -15.24
C LYS A 188 29.05 2.86 -14.48
N ASP A 189 27.93 3.12 -13.82
CA ASP A 189 27.67 4.38 -13.11
C ASP A 189 26.74 4.09 -11.92
N ASP A 190 27.33 3.93 -10.74
CA ASP A 190 26.62 3.54 -9.52
C ASP A 190 25.75 4.69 -8.96
N TYR A 191 26.19 5.93 -9.16
CA TYR A 191 25.39 7.13 -8.89
C TYR A 191 24.15 7.19 -9.78
N PHE A 192 24.28 6.89 -11.07
CA PHE A 192 23.11 6.80 -11.94
C PHE A 192 22.14 5.71 -11.49
N LEU A 193 22.62 4.52 -11.13
CA LEU A 193 21.76 3.45 -10.60
C LEU A 193 21.07 3.84 -9.29
N THR A 194 21.72 4.67 -8.47
CA THR A 194 21.15 5.25 -7.25
C THR A 194 20.08 6.29 -7.57
N LEU A 195 20.30 7.12 -8.61
CA LEU A 195 19.29 8.03 -9.14
C LEU A 195 18.07 7.25 -9.65
N VAL A 196 18.27 6.13 -10.36
CA VAL A 196 17.17 5.25 -10.79
C VAL A 196 16.34 4.76 -9.60
N ALA A 197 16.99 4.25 -8.55
CA ALA A 197 16.33 3.80 -7.32
C ALA A 197 15.56 4.93 -6.60
N SER A 198 16.13 6.13 -6.60
CA SER A 198 15.54 7.31 -5.94
C SER A 198 14.31 7.81 -6.69
N VAL A 199 14.41 7.96 -8.02
CA VAL A 199 13.30 8.42 -8.85
C VAL A 199 12.18 7.37 -8.88
N SER A 200 12.51 6.08 -8.96
CA SER A 200 11.50 5.01 -8.93
C SER A 200 10.72 4.98 -7.62
N ALA A 201 11.31 5.37 -6.49
CA ALA A 201 10.60 5.51 -5.22
C ALA A 201 9.52 6.61 -5.24
N LEU A 202 9.73 7.70 -6.00
CA LEU A 202 8.68 8.71 -6.22
C LEU A 202 7.52 8.16 -7.05
N PHE A 203 7.81 7.34 -8.06
CA PHE A 203 6.79 6.62 -8.83
C PHE A 203 6.06 5.58 -7.98
N ASN A 204 6.74 4.94 -7.04
CA ASN A 204 6.09 4.07 -6.08
C ASN A 204 5.11 4.85 -5.19
N ALA A 205 5.48 6.04 -4.72
CA ALA A 205 4.58 6.89 -3.94
C ALA A 205 3.37 7.36 -4.76
N SER A 206 3.60 7.89 -5.97
CA SER A 206 2.52 8.41 -6.82
C SER A 206 1.59 7.31 -7.32
N GLY A 207 2.13 6.12 -7.60
CA GLY A 207 1.35 4.97 -8.01
C GLY A 207 0.34 4.52 -6.96
N ARG A 208 0.63 4.69 -5.67
CA ARG A 208 -0.35 4.38 -4.60
C ARG A 208 -1.64 5.19 -4.75
N LEU A 209 -1.52 6.46 -5.15
CA LEU A 209 -2.65 7.35 -5.41
C LEU A 209 -3.37 6.94 -6.69
N LEU A 210 -2.62 6.68 -7.77
CA LEU A 210 -3.17 6.28 -9.07
C LEU A 210 -4.00 5.00 -8.97
N TRP A 211 -3.42 3.93 -8.40
CA TRP A 211 -4.08 2.64 -8.28
C TRP A 211 -5.19 2.64 -7.22
N GLY A 212 -5.05 3.44 -6.16
CA GLY A 212 -6.14 3.69 -5.21
C GLY A 212 -7.36 4.28 -5.91
N TYR A 213 -7.16 5.36 -6.69
CA TYR A 213 -8.22 5.97 -7.48
C TYR A 213 -8.84 5.01 -8.51
N ILE A 214 -8.04 4.21 -9.20
CA ILE A 214 -8.56 3.19 -10.15
C ILE A 214 -9.41 2.15 -9.43
N GLY A 215 -8.97 1.66 -8.26
CA GLY A 215 -9.72 0.71 -7.45
C GLY A 215 -11.05 1.27 -6.96
N ASP A 216 -11.03 2.51 -6.45
CA ASP A 216 -12.23 3.18 -5.95
C ASP A 216 -13.24 3.48 -7.07
N LYS A 217 -12.76 3.92 -8.25
CA LYS A 217 -13.63 4.36 -9.36
C LYS A 217 -14.17 3.22 -10.22
N TYR A 218 -13.37 2.20 -10.47
CA TYR A 218 -13.73 1.13 -11.41
C TYR A 218 -14.03 -0.18 -10.67
N SER A 219 -12.99 -0.90 -10.28
CA SER A 219 -13.08 -2.12 -9.46
C SER A 219 -11.67 -2.62 -9.10
N PHE A 220 -11.56 -3.40 -8.04
CA PHE A 220 -10.37 -4.16 -7.70
C PHE A 220 -10.01 -5.13 -8.82
N LYS A 221 -11.00 -5.85 -9.37
CA LYS A 221 -10.78 -6.81 -10.45
C LYS A 221 -10.08 -6.19 -11.67
N LEU A 222 -10.57 -5.05 -12.15
CA LEU A 222 -9.97 -4.34 -13.28
C LEU A 222 -8.59 -3.79 -12.90
N GLY A 223 -8.50 -3.08 -11.78
CA GLY A 223 -7.25 -2.46 -11.31
C GLY A 223 -6.14 -3.49 -11.14
N MET A 224 -6.44 -4.63 -10.52
CA MET A 224 -5.46 -5.66 -10.23
C MET A 224 -5.04 -6.45 -11.45
N SER A 225 -5.95 -6.68 -12.40
CA SER A 225 -5.63 -7.33 -13.67
C SER A 225 -4.72 -6.44 -14.52
N LEU A 226 -5.03 -5.14 -14.63
CA LEU A 226 -4.19 -4.17 -15.34
C LEU A 226 -2.81 -4.04 -14.69
N LEU A 227 -2.75 -3.95 -13.37
CA LEU A 227 -1.50 -3.86 -12.62
C LEU A 227 -0.63 -5.09 -12.83
N SER A 228 -1.19 -6.29 -12.66
CA SER A 228 -0.44 -7.55 -12.75
C SER A 228 -0.01 -7.83 -14.19
N GLY A 229 -0.86 -7.49 -15.18
CA GLY A 229 -0.52 -7.60 -16.60
C GLY A 229 0.57 -6.63 -17.03
N LEU A 230 0.48 -5.36 -16.62
CA LEU A 230 1.53 -4.37 -16.88
C LEU A 230 2.85 -4.78 -16.22
N PHE A 231 2.80 -5.24 -14.97
CA PHE A 231 3.99 -5.71 -14.26
C PHE A 231 4.63 -6.93 -14.96
N CYS A 232 3.81 -7.90 -15.37
CA CYS A 232 4.26 -9.06 -16.14
C CYS A 232 5.00 -8.64 -17.42
N ILE A 233 4.42 -7.75 -18.23
CA ILE A 233 5.04 -7.30 -19.49
C ILE A 233 6.35 -6.55 -19.23
N LEU A 234 6.35 -5.65 -18.24
CA LEU A 234 7.53 -4.86 -17.92
C LEU A 234 8.70 -5.73 -17.44
N VAL A 235 8.43 -6.75 -16.61
CA VAL A 235 9.48 -7.66 -16.14
C VAL A 235 9.94 -8.61 -17.25
N LEU A 236 9.02 -9.12 -18.06
CA LEU A 236 9.34 -9.99 -19.19
C LEU A 236 10.32 -9.33 -20.16
N LEU A 237 10.12 -8.03 -20.41
CA LEU A 237 10.94 -7.23 -21.31
C LEU A 237 12.08 -6.49 -20.62
N LEU A 238 12.32 -6.73 -19.32
CA LEU A 238 13.38 -6.05 -18.58
C LEU A 238 14.78 -6.37 -19.15
N THR A 239 14.98 -7.54 -19.75
CA THR A 239 16.25 -7.89 -20.42
C THR A 239 16.58 -6.97 -21.60
N VAL A 240 15.57 -6.42 -22.27
CA VAL A 240 15.71 -5.52 -23.44
C VAL A 240 16.38 -4.20 -23.05
N THR A 241 16.28 -3.78 -21.79
CA THR A 241 16.87 -2.51 -21.33
C THR A 241 18.40 -2.50 -21.44
N SER A 242 19.04 -3.67 -21.41
CA SER A 242 20.49 -3.79 -21.58
C SER A 242 20.95 -3.34 -22.97
N ILE A 243 20.09 -3.48 -23.98
CA ILE A 243 20.34 -3.11 -25.37
C ILE A 243 19.95 -1.64 -25.61
N ALA A 244 18.81 -1.21 -25.05
CA ALA A 244 18.25 0.13 -25.26
C ALA A 244 19.01 1.26 -24.53
N GLY A 245 19.78 0.92 -23.49
CA GLY A 245 20.68 1.83 -22.79
C GLY A 245 20.15 2.39 -21.47
N LYS A 246 21.01 3.15 -20.78
CA LYS A 246 20.82 3.50 -19.36
C LYS A 246 19.57 4.36 -19.05
N TYR A 247 19.21 5.29 -19.92
CA TYR A 247 18.03 6.14 -19.71
C TYR A 247 16.73 5.37 -19.92
N PHE A 248 16.72 4.41 -20.86
CA PHE A 248 15.59 3.51 -21.03
C PHE A 248 15.41 2.62 -19.81
N PHE A 249 16.49 2.09 -19.24
CA PHE A 249 16.47 1.37 -17.97
C PHE A 249 15.84 2.19 -16.84
N LEU A 250 16.17 3.48 -16.70
CA LEU A 250 15.56 4.37 -15.71
C LEU A 250 14.03 4.41 -15.85
N ILE A 251 13.54 4.68 -17.06
CA ILE A 251 12.11 4.76 -17.33
C ILE A 251 11.43 3.42 -17.02
N TRP A 252 12.06 2.31 -17.43
CA TRP A 252 11.53 0.97 -17.20
C TRP A 252 11.37 0.64 -15.71
N ILE A 253 12.40 0.92 -14.90
CA ILE A 253 12.33 0.70 -13.45
C ILE A 253 11.30 1.63 -12.78
N CYS A 254 11.15 2.87 -13.25
CA CYS A 254 10.10 3.76 -12.74
C CYS A 254 8.70 3.20 -13.00
N LEU A 255 8.45 2.67 -14.20
CA LEU A 255 7.17 2.03 -14.54
C LEU A 255 6.93 0.76 -13.71
N ILE A 256 7.96 -0.04 -13.44
CA ILE A 256 7.86 -1.21 -12.55
C ILE A 256 7.51 -0.78 -11.12
N PHE A 257 8.16 0.25 -10.58
CA PHE A 257 7.86 0.72 -9.22
C PHE A 257 6.48 1.37 -9.13
N LEU A 258 5.98 1.95 -10.22
CA LEU A 258 4.60 2.40 -10.33
C LEU A 258 3.62 1.23 -10.16
N THR A 259 3.90 0.03 -10.70
CA THR A 259 3.02 -1.16 -10.51
C THR A 259 3.17 -1.80 -9.13
N PHE A 260 4.37 -1.77 -8.52
CA PHE A 260 4.56 -2.29 -7.16
C PHE A 260 3.59 -1.70 -6.16
N SER A 261 3.41 -0.39 -6.26
CA SER A 261 2.62 0.42 -5.34
C SER A 261 1.16 0.00 -5.27
N GLY A 262 0.56 -0.37 -6.40
CA GLY A 262 -0.87 -0.65 -6.47
C GLY A 262 -1.27 -1.95 -5.76
N ASN A 263 -0.36 -2.90 -5.56
CA ASN A 263 -0.61 -4.04 -4.65
C ASN A 263 -0.97 -3.52 -3.25
N TYR A 264 -0.23 -2.54 -2.74
CA TYR A 264 -0.45 -2.00 -1.40
C TYR A 264 -1.64 -1.04 -1.29
N SER A 265 -2.22 -0.59 -2.41
CA SER A 265 -3.45 0.21 -2.43
C SER A 265 -4.70 -0.63 -2.65
N LEU A 266 -4.65 -1.59 -3.57
CA LEU A 266 -5.80 -2.38 -4.01
C LEU A 266 -6.19 -3.47 -2.99
N PHE A 267 -5.22 -4.11 -2.31
CA PHE A 267 -5.54 -5.15 -1.32
C PHE A 267 -6.27 -4.63 -0.08
N PRO A 268 -5.87 -3.50 0.53
CA PRO A 268 -6.67 -2.82 1.54
C PRO A 268 -8.13 -2.62 1.12
N TYR A 269 -8.34 -2.09 -0.09
CA TYR A 269 -9.66 -1.86 -0.65
C TYR A 269 -10.43 -3.17 -0.82
N ALA A 270 -9.82 -4.22 -1.39
CA ALA A 270 -10.46 -5.52 -1.56
C ALA A 270 -10.90 -6.16 -0.24
N ILE A 271 -10.05 -6.11 0.80
CA ILE A 271 -10.38 -6.65 2.12
C ILE A 271 -11.55 -5.88 2.74
N ALA A 272 -11.52 -4.56 2.67
CA ALA A 272 -12.58 -3.71 3.21
C ALA A 272 -13.93 -3.99 2.53
N GLN A 273 -13.94 -4.12 1.19
CA GLN A 273 -15.16 -4.37 0.43
C GLN A 273 -15.67 -5.81 0.54
N THR A 274 -14.78 -6.80 0.68
CA THR A 274 -15.17 -8.22 0.72
C THR A 274 -15.55 -8.70 2.13
N PHE A 275 -14.87 -8.19 3.17
CA PHE A 275 -14.99 -8.71 4.54
C PHE A 275 -15.42 -7.66 5.58
N GLY A 276 -15.59 -6.40 5.16
CA GLY A 276 -16.07 -5.30 6.01
C GLY A 276 -14.99 -4.50 6.73
N LEU A 277 -15.43 -3.40 7.35
CA LEU A 277 -14.56 -2.43 8.02
C LEU A 277 -14.30 -2.76 9.49
N ARG A 278 -15.20 -3.47 10.19
CA ARG A 278 -15.10 -3.72 11.64
C ARG A 278 -13.82 -4.45 12.05
N TYR A 279 -13.48 -5.53 11.35
CA TYR A 279 -12.26 -6.32 11.60
C TYR A 279 -11.17 -6.06 10.56
N TYR A 280 -11.27 -4.96 9.79
CA TYR A 280 -10.40 -4.64 8.66
C TYR A 280 -8.90 -4.77 8.97
N SER A 281 -8.44 -4.18 10.08
CA SER A 281 -7.01 -4.19 10.42
C SER A 281 -6.48 -5.60 10.68
N ILE A 282 -7.29 -6.47 11.29
CA ILE A 282 -6.90 -7.85 11.59
C ILE A 282 -6.96 -8.69 10.31
N ASN A 283 -8.05 -8.55 9.53
CA ASN A 283 -8.24 -9.27 8.27
C ASN A 283 -7.15 -8.92 7.24
N TYR A 284 -6.81 -7.64 7.11
CA TYR A 284 -5.71 -7.19 6.26
C TYR A 284 -4.35 -7.64 6.79
N GLY A 285 -4.14 -7.59 8.12
CA GLY A 285 -2.93 -8.12 8.75
C GLY A 285 -2.72 -9.61 8.47
N LEU A 286 -3.78 -10.41 8.52
CA LEU A 286 -3.75 -11.83 8.15
C LEU A 286 -3.35 -12.02 6.69
N LEU A 287 -3.95 -11.27 5.75
CA LEU A 287 -3.54 -11.30 4.35
C LEU A 287 -2.06 -10.89 4.20
N PHE A 288 -1.61 -9.88 4.93
CA PHE A 288 -0.24 -9.36 4.88
C PHE A 288 0.82 -10.37 5.36
N THR A 289 0.45 -11.40 6.13
CA THR A 289 1.39 -12.48 6.47
C THR A 289 1.94 -13.21 5.24
N THR A 290 1.19 -13.24 4.13
CA THR A 290 1.66 -13.80 2.85
C THR A 290 2.88 -13.04 2.30
N GLN A 291 3.02 -11.76 2.65
CA GLN A 291 4.18 -10.94 2.25
C GLN A 291 5.47 -11.36 2.98
N ALA A 292 5.36 -11.87 4.21
CA ALA A 292 6.52 -12.44 4.90
C ALA A 292 6.99 -13.73 4.21
N VAL A 293 6.03 -14.57 3.78
CA VAL A 293 6.30 -15.80 3.03
C VAL A 293 6.94 -15.49 1.68
N SER A 294 6.43 -14.50 0.94
CA SER A 294 7.04 -14.09 -0.33
C SER A 294 8.47 -13.60 -0.15
N GLY A 295 8.81 -12.95 0.97
CA GLY A 295 10.18 -12.54 1.28
C GLY A 295 11.15 -13.70 1.42
N LEU A 296 10.78 -14.70 2.22
CA LEU A 296 11.59 -15.88 2.42
C LEU A 296 11.74 -16.69 1.14
N VAL A 297 10.62 -16.98 0.46
CA VAL A 297 10.61 -17.76 -0.77
C VAL A 297 11.33 -17.03 -1.90
N GLY A 298 11.18 -15.71 -2.00
CA GLY A 298 11.87 -14.88 -2.99
C GLY A 298 13.38 -14.93 -2.83
N ALA A 299 13.89 -14.81 -1.60
CA ALA A 299 15.32 -14.92 -1.33
C ALA A 299 15.88 -16.30 -1.67
N ILE A 300 15.15 -17.37 -1.37
CA ILE A 300 15.53 -18.75 -1.72
C ILE A 300 15.56 -18.92 -3.24
N ILE A 301 14.51 -18.47 -3.95
CA ILE A 301 14.45 -18.52 -5.42
C ILE A 301 15.64 -17.77 -6.03
N THR A 302 15.90 -16.55 -5.60
CA THR A 302 17.01 -15.76 -6.13
C THR A 302 18.36 -16.42 -5.84
N THR A 303 18.55 -17.04 -4.67
CA THR A 303 19.84 -17.67 -4.34
C THR A 303 20.06 -18.98 -5.08
N LEU A 304 19.02 -19.82 -5.21
CA LEU A 304 19.17 -21.17 -5.78
C LEU A 304 18.99 -21.22 -7.29
N LEU A 305 18.05 -20.44 -7.84
CA LEU A 305 17.67 -20.54 -9.25
C LEU A 305 18.46 -19.56 -10.13
N TYR A 306 19.02 -18.49 -9.56
CA TYR A 306 19.77 -17.52 -10.36
C TYR A 306 20.98 -18.14 -11.05
N ASP A 307 21.78 -18.93 -10.34
CA ASP A 307 22.99 -19.57 -10.88
C ASP A 307 22.70 -20.51 -12.06
N THR A 308 21.47 -21.05 -12.14
CA THR A 308 21.07 -21.99 -13.19
C THR A 308 20.31 -21.32 -14.34
N MET A 309 19.50 -20.28 -14.04
CA MET A 309 18.58 -19.65 -14.99
C MET A 309 19.08 -18.32 -15.55
N GLY A 310 20.05 -17.68 -14.87
CA GLY A 310 20.52 -16.32 -15.16
C GLY A 310 19.41 -15.26 -15.06
N TRP A 311 19.72 -14.06 -15.54
CA TRP A 311 18.79 -12.92 -15.51
C TRP A 311 17.50 -13.16 -16.29
N SER A 312 17.62 -13.66 -17.52
CA SER A 312 16.47 -13.90 -18.39
C SER A 312 15.52 -14.91 -17.76
N GLY A 313 16.02 -16.06 -17.30
CA GLY A 313 15.17 -17.10 -16.73
C GLY A 313 14.53 -16.66 -15.41
N LEU A 314 15.24 -15.88 -14.57
CA LEU A 314 14.65 -15.30 -13.36
C LEU A 314 13.49 -14.34 -13.69
N PHE A 315 13.65 -13.46 -14.69
CA PHE A 315 12.58 -12.55 -15.09
C PHE A 315 11.42 -13.27 -15.79
N PHE A 316 11.66 -14.34 -16.56
CA PHE A 316 10.60 -15.21 -17.07
C PHE A 316 9.81 -15.88 -15.94
N LEU A 317 10.49 -16.39 -14.91
CA LEU A 317 9.85 -16.99 -13.75
C LEU A 317 8.94 -15.99 -13.03
N VAL A 318 9.45 -14.78 -12.74
CA VAL A 318 8.67 -13.70 -12.12
C VAL A 318 7.46 -13.34 -12.99
N SER A 319 7.67 -13.17 -14.29
CA SER A 319 6.59 -12.85 -15.23
C SER A 319 5.51 -13.92 -15.22
N GLY A 320 5.88 -15.22 -15.24
CA GLY A 320 4.94 -16.34 -15.15
C GLY A 320 4.09 -16.32 -13.87
N MET A 321 4.70 -16.07 -12.70
CA MET A 321 3.97 -15.96 -11.43
C MET A 321 2.98 -14.78 -11.42
N THR A 322 3.40 -13.63 -11.95
CA THR A 322 2.54 -12.43 -12.04
C THR A 322 1.43 -12.60 -13.08
N PHE A 323 1.67 -13.36 -14.15
CA PHE A 323 0.65 -13.73 -15.12
C PHE A 323 -0.44 -14.62 -14.49
N ILE A 324 -0.06 -15.61 -13.67
CA ILE A 324 -1.03 -16.41 -12.90
C ILE A 324 -1.84 -15.50 -11.97
N SER A 325 -1.19 -14.53 -11.33
CA SER A 325 -1.88 -13.54 -10.48
C SER A 325 -2.90 -12.72 -11.27
N MET A 326 -2.58 -12.32 -12.50
CA MET A 326 -3.51 -11.63 -13.40
C MET A 326 -4.73 -12.51 -13.74
N LEU A 327 -4.52 -13.79 -14.06
CA LEU A 327 -5.62 -14.72 -14.35
C LEU A 327 -6.53 -14.94 -13.13
N LEU A 328 -5.93 -15.07 -11.95
CA LEU A 328 -6.66 -15.19 -10.69
C LEU A 328 -7.43 -13.90 -10.34
N ALA A 329 -6.84 -12.73 -10.59
CA ALA A 329 -7.51 -11.45 -10.41
C ALA A 329 -8.72 -11.32 -11.35
N PHE A 330 -8.58 -11.76 -12.61
CA PHE A 330 -9.69 -11.74 -13.57
C PHE A 330 -10.81 -12.74 -13.23
N SER A 331 -10.48 -13.84 -12.57
CA SER A 331 -11.46 -14.83 -12.11
C SER A 331 -12.01 -14.54 -10.70
N PHE A 332 -11.51 -13.49 -10.04
CA PHE A 332 -12.02 -13.05 -8.75
C PHE A 332 -13.42 -12.46 -8.92
N ASN A 333 -14.42 -13.22 -8.46
CA ASN A 333 -15.82 -12.82 -8.46
C ASN A 333 -16.26 -12.56 -7.03
N ALA A 334 -16.07 -11.33 -6.57
CA ALA A 334 -16.72 -10.81 -5.39
C ALA A 334 -17.49 -9.57 -5.82
N LYS A 335 -18.74 -9.44 -5.35
CA LYS A 335 -19.64 -8.35 -5.73
C LYS A 335 -19.90 -7.46 -4.52
N LYS A 336 -20.02 -6.15 -4.78
CA LYS A 336 -20.51 -5.16 -3.82
C LYS A 336 -22.01 -5.40 -3.56
N PRO A 337 -22.58 -4.82 -2.48
CA PRO A 337 -24.03 -4.89 -2.21
C PRO A 337 -24.90 -4.35 -3.36
N ASP A 338 -24.37 -3.43 -4.17
CA ASP A 338 -25.03 -2.88 -5.36
C ASP A 338 -24.96 -3.80 -6.61
N GLY A 339 -24.32 -4.97 -6.49
CA GLY A 339 -24.15 -5.95 -7.56
C GLY A 339 -22.99 -5.70 -8.52
N SER A 340 -22.25 -4.59 -8.38
CA SER A 340 -21.04 -4.32 -9.15
C SER A 340 -19.84 -5.15 -8.67
N ASP A 341 -18.87 -5.40 -9.55
CA ASP A 341 -17.66 -6.12 -9.19
C ASP A 341 -16.84 -5.31 -8.17
N ILE A 342 -16.30 -6.00 -7.15
CA ILE A 342 -15.40 -5.39 -6.16
C ILE A 342 -14.16 -4.86 -6.84
#